data_AF-A0AAN7QFP8-F1
#
_entry.id   AF-A0AAN7QFP8-F1
#
_cell.length_a   1.000
_cell.length_b   1.000
_cell.length_c   1.000
_cell.angle_alpha   90.00
_cell.angle_beta   90.00
_cell.angle_gamma   90.00
#
_symmetry.space_group_name_H-M   'P 1'
#
loop_
_entity.id
_entity.type
_entity.pdbx_description
1 polymer ?
#
loop_
_entity_poly.entity_id
_entity_poly.type
_entity_poly.pdbx_seq_one_letter_code
_entity_poly.pdbx_strand_id
1 'polypeptide(L)'
;IYEELVFVRTLTTDTKGESIFHVLKDYYIQKAIPLSNIISVATDGAPAMVGRYRGFISYLKQNLSGVLAKHCVIHRQHLVAKNLSENDVSTYAQHLNALYSDFETRFEDVLTMVIPPWIINPYGDIEETDVIIQEELTELSTNEELKVQFKNGYLQFWLQNNISVSYS
;
A
#
# COMPACT_ATOMS: atom_id res chain seq x y z
N ILE A 1 8.83 -11.03 -2.23
CA ILE A 1 7.40 -10.97 -2.63
C ILE A 1 7.20 -9.52 -3.04
N TYR A 2 6.68 -9.23 -4.24
CA TYR A 2 6.52 -7.84 -4.66
C TYR A 2 5.18 -7.29 -4.17
N GLU A 3 5.22 -6.16 -3.48
CA GLU A 3 4.03 -5.45 -3.00
C GLU A 3 3.79 -4.21 -3.87
N GLU A 4 2.55 -4.05 -4.35
CA GLU A 4 2.18 -2.94 -5.22
C GLU A 4 0.86 -2.29 -4.78
N LEU A 5 0.77 -0.97 -4.93
CA LEU A 5 -0.44 -0.23 -4.64
C LEU A 5 -1.45 -0.39 -5.78
N VAL A 6 -2.48 -1.21 -5.54
CA VAL A 6 -3.48 -1.51 -6.58
C VAL A 6 -4.31 -0.27 -6.98
N PHE A 7 -4.77 0.54 -6.02
CA PHE A 7 -5.44 1.81 -6.28
C PHE A 7 -5.63 2.69 -5.04
N VAL A 8 -5.87 3.98 -5.28
CA VAL A 8 -6.40 4.94 -4.30
C VAL A 8 -7.61 5.65 -4.92
N ARG A 9 -8.67 5.82 -4.13
CA ARG A 9 -9.89 6.52 -4.54
C ARG A 9 -10.37 7.43 -3.41
N THR A 10 -10.79 8.63 -3.78
CA THR A 10 -11.49 9.54 -2.87
C THR A 10 -12.96 9.14 -2.82
N LEU A 11 -13.53 9.03 -1.62
CA LEU A 11 -14.96 8.82 -1.42
C LEU A 11 -15.66 10.19 -1.52
N THR A 12 -16.55 10.36 -2.49
CA THR A 12 -17.20 11.65 -2.77
C THR A 12 -18.54 11.85 -2.07
N THR A 13 -19.14 10.77 -1.56
CA THR A 13 -20.50 10.78 -1.02
C THR A 13 -20.52 10.63 0.50
N ASP A 14 -20.17 9.45 1.00
CA ASP A 14 -20.12 9.13 2.43
C ASP A 14 -19.06 8.05 2.72
N THR A 15 -18.92 7.71 4.01
CA THR A 15 -17.98 6.71 4.50
C THR A 15 -18.68 5.41 4.93
N LYS A 16 -19.86 5.12 4.36
CA LYS A 16 -20.60 3.88 4.69
C LYS A 16 -19.93 2.68 4.03
N GLY A 17 -20.05 1.52 4.66
CA GLY A 17 -19.49 0.26 4.15
C GLY A 17 -19.96 -0.11 2.74
N GLU A 18 -21.21 0.21 2.43
CA GLU A 18 -21.81 0.00 1.09
C GLU A 18 -21.13 0.83 0.01
N SER A 19 -20.97 2.14 0.24
CA SER A 19 -20.28 3.05 -0.68
C SER A 19 -18.83 2.64 -0.92
N ILE A 20 -18.12 2.26 0.15
CA ILE A 20 -16.74 1.76 0.07
C ILE A 20 -16.67 0.48 -0.76
N PHE A 21 -17.63 -0.45 -0.56
CA PHE A 21 -17.68 -1.69 -1.32
C PHE A 21 -17.92 -1.45 -2.81
N HIS A 22 -18.84 -0.55 -3.16
CA HIS A 22 -19.10 -0.21 -4.56
C HIS A 22 -17.89 0.41 -5.24
N VAL A 23 -17.17 1.34 -4.58
CA VAL A 23 -15.94 1.92 -5.13
C VAL A 23 -14.89 0.85 -5.45
N LEU A 24 -14.70 -0.13 -4.55
CA LEU A 24 -13.80 -1.25 -4.79
C LEU A 24 -14.30 -2.15 -5.93
N LYS A 25 -15.59 -2.52 -5.92
CA LYS A 25 -16.19 -3.38 -6.93
C LYS A 25 -16.11 -2.77 -8.33
N ASP A 26 -16.45 -1.50 -8.45
CA ASP A 26 -16.41 -0.76 -9.72
C ASP A 26 -14.98 -0.68 -10.26
N TYR A 27 -13.99 -0.47 -9.38
CA TYR A 27 -12.58 -0.49 -9.79
C TYR A 27 -12.17 -1.84 -10.39
N TYR A 28 -12.49 -2.95 -9.71
CA TYR A 28 -12.15 -4.30 -10.20
C TYR A 28 -12.85 -4.62 -11.52
N ILE A 29 -14.12 -4.23 -11.67
CA ILE A 29 -14.86 -4.38 -12.93
C ILE A 29 -14.21 -3.56 -14.05
N GLN A 30 -13.89 -2.28 -13.80
CA GLN A 30 -13.28 -1.39 -14.79
C GLN A 30 -11.91 -1.90 -15.27
N LYS A 31 -11.14 -2.53 -14.38
CA LYS A 31 -9.84 -3.12 -14.70
C LYS A 31 -9.92 -4.56 -15.21
N ALA A 32 -11.12 -5.10 -15.36
CA ALA A 32 -11.35 -6.51 -15.71
C ALA A 32 -10.61 -7.50 -14.79
N ILE A 33 -10.46 -7.14 -13.51
CA ILE A 33 -9.84 -7.97 -12.48
C ILE A 33 -10.94 -8.76 -11.76
N PRO A 34 -10.86 -10.09 -11.71
CA PRO A 34 -11.82 -10.89 -10.94
C PRO A 34 -11.77 -10.55 -9.45
N LEU A 35 -12.93 -10.27 -8.86
CA LEU A 35 -13.06 -10.06 -7.40
C LEU A 35 -12.56 -11.27 -6.59
N SER A 36 -12.62 -12.47 -7.17
CA SER A 36 -12.11 -13.72 -6.56
C SER A 36 -10.62 -13.69 -6.25
N ASN A 37 -9.86 -12.76 -6.84
CA ASN A 37 -8.44 -12.58 -6.52
C ASN A 37 -8.22 -11.99 -5.11
N ILE A 38 -9.27 -11.44 -4.48
CA ILE A 38 -9.22 -10.96 -3.10
C ILE A 38 -9.30 -12.15 -2.15
N ILE A 39 -8.13 -12.57 -1.64
CA ILE A 39 -8.03 -13.66 -0.65
C ILE A 39 -8.28 -13.19 0.79
N SER A 40 -7.91 -11.94 1.09
CA SER A 40 -8.02 -11.38 2.44
C SER A 40 -8.19 -9.87 2.40
N VAL A 41 -8.72 -9.31 3.49
CA VAL A 41 -8.84 -7.88 3.68
C VAL A 41 -8.52 -7.48 5.11
N ALA A 42 -7.69 -6.45 5.28
CA ALA A 42 -7.41 -5.82 6.55
C ALA A 42 -8.14 -4.48 6.65
N THR A 43 -8.86 -4.24 7.74
CA THR A 43 -9.58 -2.98 7.99
C THR A 43 -9.24 -2.41 9.36
N ASP A 44 -9.47 -1.11 9.57
CA ASP A 44 -9.23 -0.43 10.85
C ASP A 44 -10.23 -0.80 11.96
N GLY A 45 -11.25 -1.59 11.66
CA GLY A 45 -12.26 -2.00 12.63
C GLY A 45 -13.41 -1.01 12.82
N ALA A 46 -13.46 0.08 12.04
CA ALA A 46 -14.55 1.04 12.12
C ALA A 46 -15.91 0.36 11.86
N PRO A 47 -17.03 0.82 12.47
CA PRO A 47 -18.35 0.22 12.27
C PRO A 47 -18.78 0.13 10.79
N ALA A 48 -18.37 1.10 9.97
CA ALA A 48 -18.58 1.08 8.53
C ALA A 48 -17.83 -0.07 7.82
N MET A 49 -16.71 -0.54 8.36
CA MET A 49 -15.91 -1.63 7.78
C MET A 49 -16.38 -3.00 8.26
N VAL A 50 -16.60 -3.16 9.58
CA VAL A 50 -16.87 -4.46 10.23
C VAL A 50 -18.33 -4.72 10.56
N GLY A 51 -19.23 -3.77 10.29
CA GLY A 51 -20.65 -3.88 10.60
C GLY A 51 -21.29 -5.17 10.07
N ARG A 52 -22.03 -5.88 10.93
CA ARG A 52 -22.60 -7.21 10.62
C ARG A 52 -23.45 -7.23 9.35
N TYR A 53 -24.29 -6.23 9.18
CA TYR A 53 -25.26 -6.16 8.07
C TYR A 53 -24.92 -5.11 7.02
N ARG A 54 -24.33 -3.99 7.44
CA ARG A 54 -24.06 -2.82 6.58
C ARG A 54 -22.58 -2.42 6.56
N GLY A 55 -21.70 -3.32 6.99
CA GLY A 55 -20.26 -3.13 6.94
C GLY A 55 -19.69 -3.54 5.58
N PHE A 56 -18.61 -2.89 5.15
CA PHE A 56 -17.87 -3.24 3.93
C PHE A 56 -17.55 -4.74 3.85
N ILE A 57 -17.05 -5.34 4.94
CA ILE A 57 -16.73 -6.77 4.99
C ILE A 57 -17.98 -7.64 4.78
N SER A 58 -19.15 -7.20 5.27
CA SER A 58 -20.41 -7.93 5.09
C SER A 58 -20.80 -7.97 3.60
N TYR A 59 -20.72 -6.83 2.91
CA TYR A 59 -20.97 -6.77 1.46
C TYR A 59 -19.94 -7.56 0.65
N LEU A 60 -18.66 -7.49 1.04
CA LEU A 60 -17.60 -8.25 0.40
C LEU A 60 -17.85 -9.76 0.52
N LYS A 61 -18.20 -10.24 1.72
CA LYS A 61 -18.48 -11.67 1.98
C LYS A 61 -19.73 -12.20 1.27
N GLN A 62 -20.70 -11.34 0.97
CA GLN A 62 -21.86 -11.72 0.16
C GLN A 62 -21.47 -12.03 -1.29
N ASN A 63 -20.39 -11.42 -1.80
CA ASN A 63 -19.87 -11.67 -3.15
C ASN A 63 -18.71 -12.69 -3.13
N LEU A 64 -18.01 -12.82 -2.00
CA LEU A 64 -16.82 -13.65 -1.80
C LEU A 64 -16.84 -14.34 -0.44
N SER A 65 -17.51 -15.49 -0.34
CA SER A 65 -17.71 -16.18 0.95
C SER A 65 -16.42 -16.63 1.64
N GLY A 66 -15.35 -16.89 0.89
CA GLY A 66 -14.05 -17.35 1.39
C GLY A 66 -13.09 -16.26 1.88
N VAL A 67 -13.43 -14.96 1.77
CA VAL A 67 -12.48 -13.89 2.09
C VAL A 67 -12.15 -13.83 3.58
N LEU A 68 -10.86 -13.80 3.90
CA LEU A 68 -10.38 -13.66 5.27
C LEU A 68 -10.37 -12.20 5.69
N ALA A 69 -11.21 -11.84 6.66
CA ALA A 69 -11.20 -10.51 7.24
C ALA A 69 -10.27 -10.44 8.46
N LYS A 70 -9.37 -9.45 8.47
CA LYS A 70 -8.41 -9.19 9.54
C LYS A 70 -8.57 -7.75 10.04
N HIS A 71 -8.32 -7.54 11.33
CA HIS A 71 -8.23 -6.20 11.92
C HIS A 71 -6.78 -5.72 11.79
N CYS A 72 -6.59 -4.47 11.36
CA CYS A 72 -5.29 -3.83 11.27
C CYS A 72 -4.54 -3.93 12.61
N VAL A 73 -3.35 -4.56 12.58
CA VAL A 73 -2.52 -4.76 13.77
C VAL A 73 -2.14 -3.42 14.39
N ILE A 74 -1.78 -2.43 13.58
CA ILE A 74 -1.41 -1.08 14.04
C ILE A 74 -2.56 -0.44 14.83
N HIS A 75 -3.78 -0.48 14.29
CA HIS A 75 -4.94 0.05 14.98
C HIS A 75 -5.21 -0.69 16.30
N ARG A 76 -5.06 -2.02 16.30
CA ARG A 76 -5.24 -2.84 17.51
C ARG A 76 -4.19 -2.51 18.58
N GLN A 77 -2.92 -2.37 18.21
CA GLN A 77 -1.86 -1.98 19.15
C GLN A 77 -2.11 -0.58 19.72
N HIS A 78 -2.52 0.38 18.89
CA HIS A 78 -2.88 1.73 19.35
C HIS A 78 -4.01 1.72 20.38
N LEU A 79 -5.05 0.90 20.18
CA LEU A 79 -6.14 0.76 21.15
C LEU A 79 -5.68 0.13 22.47
N VAL A 80 -4.81 -0.88 22.41
CA VAL A 80 -4.24 -1.49 23.61
C VAL A 80 -3.41 -0.47 24.37
N ALA A 81 -2.50 0.24 23.67
CA ALA A 81 -1.63 1.25 24.27
C ALA A 81 -2.40 2.32 25.06
N LYS A 82 -3.57 2.73 24.57
CA LYS A 82 -4.44 3.72 25.23
C LYS A 82 -5.06 3.23 26.54
N ASN A 83 -5.16 1.92 26.76
CA ASN A 83 -5.85 1.31 27.89
C ASN A 83 -4.91 0.44 28.75
N LEU A 84 -3.60 0.61 28.61
CA LEU A 84 -2.61 -0.13 29.39
C LEU A 84 -2.66 0.27 30.87
N SER A 85 -2.65 -0.72 31.74
CA SER A 85 -2.33 -0.53 33.15
C SER A 85 -0.83 -0.74 33.40
N GLU A 86 -0.31 -0.26 34.53
CA GLU A 86 1.11 -0.45 34.90
C GLU A 86 1.54 -1.92 34.92
N ASN A 87 0.63 -2.81 35.33
CA ASN A 87 0.89 -4.26 35.38
C ASN A 87 1.05 -4.89 33.99
N ASP A 88 0.47 -4.28 32.95
CA ASP A 88 0.48 -4.81 31.59
C ASP A 88 1.68 -4.34 30.76
N VAL A 89 2.41 -3.33 31.22
CA VAL A 89 3.49 -2.67 30.46
C VAL A 89 4.57 -3.67 30.03
N SER A 90 5.01 -4.54 30.94
CA SER A 90 6.07 -5.51 30.64
C SER A 90 5.62 -6.53 29.59
N THR A 91 4.40 -7.06 29.71
CA THR A 91 3.83 -8.00 28.75
C THR A 91 3.60 -7.34 27.39
N TYR A 92 3.13 -6.09 27.37
CA TYR A 92 2.93 -5.35 26.14
C TYR A 92 4.25 -5.06 25.41
N ALA A 93 5.30 -4.68 26.14
CA ALA A 93 6.64 -4.48 25.58
C ALA A 93 7.20 -5.78 24.96
N GLN A 94 7.01 -6.92 25.63
CA GLN A 94 7.39 -8.23 25.08
C GLN A 94 6.63 -8.53 23.78
N HIS A 95 5.32 -8.26 23.73
CA HIS A 95 4.52 -8.42 22.52
C HIS A 95 4.99 -7.50 21.38
N LEU A 96 5.32 -6.23 21.67
CA LEU A 96 5.85 -5.30 20.68
C LEU A 96 7.18 -5.77 20.11
N ASN A 97 8.09 -6.28 20.94
CA ASN A 97 9.37 -6.83 20.48
C ASN A 97 9.19 -8.06 19.59
N ALA A 98 8.26 -8.96 19.95
CA ALA A 98 7.94 -10.12 19.11
C ALA A 98 7.34 -9.70 17.76
N LEU A 99 6.44 -8.71 17.77
CA LEU A 99 5.87 -8.15 16.54
C LEU A 99 6.95 -7.48 15.67
N TYR A 100 7.83 -6.69 16.28
CA TYR A 100 8.92 -6.03 15.59
C TYR A 100 9.86 -7.05 14.92
N SER A 101 10.27 -8.09 15.63
CA SER A 101 11.10 -9.17 15.08
C SER A 101 10.42 -9.93 13.92
N ASP A 102 9.11 -10.19 14.03
CA ASP A 102 8.33 -10.80 12.93
C ASP A 102 8.28 -9.89 11.70
N PHE A 103 8.13 -8.57 11.90
CA PHE A 103 8.17 -7.59 10.82
C PHE A 103 9.56 -7.49 10.17
N GLU A 104 10.62 -7.40 10.97
CA GLU A 104 12.00 -7.37 10.45
C GLU A 104 12.29 -8.59 9.59
N THR A 105 11.83 -9.77 10.01
CA THR A 105 12.04 -11.01 9.26
C THR A 105 11.20 -11.06 7.98
N ARG A 106 9.93 -10.64 8.05
CA ARG A 106 9.02 -10.73 6.89
C ARG A 106 9.30 -9.71 5.81
N PHE A 107 9.77 -8.54 6.21
CA PHE A 107 10.06 -7.41 5.33
C PHE A 107 11.57 -7.14 5.27
N GLU A 108 12.39 -8.17 5.50
CA GLU A 108 13.85 -8.07 5.41
C GLU A 108 14.27 -7.55 4.03
N ASP A 109 13.59 -8.00 2.97
CA ASP A 109 13.82 -7.56 1.59
C ASP A 109 13.58 -6.05 1.41
N VAL A 110 12.53 -5.50 2.01
CA VAL A 110 12.24 -4.05 2.00
C VAL A 110 13.24 -3.27 2.86
N LEU A 111 13.59 -3.78 4.05
CA LEU A 111 14.51 -3.11 4.98
C LEU A 111 15.95 -3.11 4.46
N THR A 112 16.34 -4.14 3.73
CA THR A 112 17.68 -4.29 3.12
C THR A 112 17.73 -3.78 1.68
N MET A 113 16.62 -3.26 1.15
CA MET A 113 16.55 -2.77 -0.21
C MET A 113 17.55 -1.64 -0.44
N VAL A 114 18.52 -1.88 -1.33
CA VAL A 114 19.39 -0.82 -1.84
C VAL A 114 18.64 -0.09 -2.94
N ILE A 115 18.17 1.11 -2.64
CA ILE A 115 17.53 1.97 -3.66
C ILE A 115 18.61 2.39 -4.66
N PRO A 116 18.50 2.01 -5.95
CA PRO A 116 19.47 2.42 -6.95
C PRO A 116 19.57 3.95 -7.04
N PRO A 117 20.78 4.52 -7.23
CA PRO A 117 20.98 5.97 -7.32
C PRO A 117 20.09 6.65 -8.36
N TRP A 118 19.78 5.98 -9.47
CA TRP A 118 18.91 6.50 -10.52
C TRP A 118 17.44 6.66 -10.09
N ILE A 119 16.95 5.89 -9.12
CA ILE A 119 15.58 6.09 -8.57
C ILE A 119 15.52 7.38 -7.75
N ILE A 120 16.60 7.67 -7.02
CA ILE A 120 16.73 8.88 -6.20
C ILE A 120 16.96 10.10 -7.09
N ASN A 121 17.80 9.95 -8.12
CA ASN A 121 18.10 10.97 -9.11
C ASN A 121 18.22 10.35 -10.52
N PRO A 122 17.13 10.37 -11.31
CA PRO A 122 17.13 9.79 -12.66
C PRO A 122 17.96 10.56 -13.68
N TYR A 123 18.51 11.72 -13.30
CA TYR A 123 19.36 12.59 -14.12
C TYR A 123 20.85 12.53 -13.73
N GLY A 124 21.24 11.60 -12.87
CA GLY A 124 22.64 11.36 -12.50
C GLY A 124 23.39 10.52 -13.54
N ASP A 125 24.67 10.26 -13.29
CA ASP A 125 25.49 9.40 -14.15
C ASP A 125 24.92 7.98 -14.20
N ILE A 126 24.61 7.53 -15.41
CA ILE A 126 23.93 6.25 -15.71
C ILE A 126 24.92 5.12 -16.08
N GLU A 127 26.22 5.40 -16.09
CA GLU A 127 27.25 4.47 -16.55
C GLU A 127 27.39 3.19 -15.69
N GLU A 128 26.94 3.21 -14.43
CA GLU A 128 26.98 2.05 -13.52
C GLU A 128 25.69 1.21 -13.52
N THR A 129 24.73 1.50 -14.40
CA THR A 129 23.42 0.83 -14.41
C THR A 129 23.41 -0.44 -15.27
N ASP A 130 22.53 -1.39 -14.94
CA ASP A 130 22.35 -2.64 -15.69
C ASP A 130 22.00 -2.33 -17.16
N VAL A 131 22.63 -3.03 -18.10
CA VAL A 131 22.48 -2.84 -19.54
C VAL A 131 21.01 -2.91 -19.98
N ILE A 132 20.20 -3.68 -19.24
CA ILE A 132 18.77 -3.87 -19.53
C ILE A 132 17.97 -2.56 -19.34
N ILE A 133 18.35 -1.71 -18.39
CA ILE A 133 17.62 -0.48 -18.05
C ILE A 133 18.29 0.80 -18.59
N GLN A 134 19.50 0.70 -19.15
CA GLN A 134 20.25 1.85 -19.65
C GLN A 134 19.50 2.64 -20.74
N GLU A 135 18.79 1.97 -21.64
CA GLU A 135 18.04 2.63 -22.71
C GLU A 135 16.89 3.48 -22.14
N GLU A 136 16.07 2.88 -21.27
CA GLU A 136 14.97 3.57 -20.58
C GLU A 136 15.46 4.74 -19.72
N LEU A 137 16.57 4.57 -19.00
CA LEU A 137 17.18 5.64 -18.20
C LEU A 137 17.79 6.74 -19.07
N THR A 138 18.27 6.42 -20.27
CA THR A 138 18.75 7.43 -21.23
C THR A 138 17.58 8.28 -21.75
N GLU A 139 16.45 7.66 -22.06
CA GLU A 139 15.23 8.40 -22.44
C GLU A 139 14.72 9.29 -21.31
N LEU A 140 14.67 8.77 -20.08
CA LEU A 140 14.22 9.52 -18.92
C LEU A 140 15.14 10.70 -18.59
N SER A 141 16.46 10.48 -18.62
CA SER A 141 17.47 11.49 -18.28
C SER A 141 17.58 12.62 -19.31
N THR A 142 17.24 12.33 -20.57
CA THR A 142 17.26 13.33 -21.66
C THR A 142 15.94 14.10 -21.81
N ASN A 143 14.90 13.72 -21.08
CA ASN A 143 13.60 14.38 -21.12
C ASN A 143 13.58 15.68 -20.29
N GLU A 144 13.75 16.81 -20.97
CA GLU A 144 13.78 18.15 -20.36
C GLU A 144 12.43 18.59 -19.75
N GLU A 145 11.28 18.10 -20.27
CA GLU A 145 9.98 18.39 -19.67
C GLU A 145 9.84 17.74 -18.29
N LEU A 146 10.22 16.46 -18.20
CA LEU A 146 10.24 15.70 -16.96
C LEU A 146 11.25 16.28 -15.95
N LYS A 147 12.39 16.80 -16.43
CA LYS A 147 13.41 17.44 -15.59
C LYS A 147 12.90 18.69 -14.89
N VAL A 148 12.05 19.46 -15.55
CA VAL A 148 11.38 20.62 -14.93
C VAL A 148 10.42 20.14 -13.84
N GLN A 149 9.69 19.05 -14.08
CA GLN A 149 8.72 18.51 -13.12
C GLN A 149 9.39 17.87 -11.90
N PHE A 150 10.58 17.28 -12.06
CA PHE A 150 11.37 16.72 -10.97
C PHE A 150 11.73 17.75 -9.89
N LYS A 151 11.82 19.05 -10.25
CA LYS A 151 12.05 20.14 -9.28
C LYS A 151 10.97 20.25 -8.20
N ASN A 152 9.79 19.66 -8.42
CA ASN A 152 8.70 19.62 -7.44
C ASN A 152 8.84 18.48 -6.41
N GLY A 153 9.92 17.69 -6.48
CA GLY A 153 10.25 16.62 -5.55
C GLY A 153 10.09 15.23 -6.16
N TYR A 154 11.00 14.31 -5.80
CA TYR A 154 11.08 12.96 -6.37
C TYR A 154 9.79 12.15 -6.19
N LEU A 155 9.13 12.27 -5.04
CA LEU A 155 7.89 11.53 -4.76
C LEU A 155 6.74 11.96 -5.68
N GLN A 156 6.60 13.27 -5.89
CA GLN A 156 5.58 13.85 -6.76
C GLN A 156 5.85 13.55 -8.24
N PHE A 157 7.12 13.40 -8.60
CA PHE A 157 7.56 13.01 -9.93
C PHE A 157 7.12 11.57 -10.27
N TRP A 158 7.51 10.59 -9.44
CA TRP A 158 7.19 9.18 -9.72
C TRP A 158 5.70 8.84 -9.63
N LEU A 159 4.91 9.60 -8.86
CA LEU A 159 3.46 9.38 -8.71
C LEU A 159 2.61 9.89 -9.90
N GLN A 160 3.22 10.41 -10.96
CA GLN A 160 2.49 10.85 -12.14
C GLN A 160 2.09 9.66 -13.03
N ASN A 161 0.83 9.62 -13.46
CA ASN A 161 0.27 8.53 -14.28
C ASN A 161 1.09 8.23 -15.55
N ASN A 162 1.74 9.24 -16.14
CA ASN A 162 2.50 9.07 -17.38
C ASN A 162 3.86 8.42 -17.14
N ILE A 163 4.46 8.61 -15.95
CA ILE A 163 5.78 8.06 -15.62
C ILE A 163 5.61 6.67 -15.01
N SER A 164 4.63 6.49 -14.12
CA SER A 164 4.34 5.19 -13.49
C SER A 164 3.88 4.12 -14.49
N VAL A 165 3.31 4.47 -15.64
CA VAL A 165 2.95 3.46 -16.65
C VAL A 165 4.13 3.13 -17.59
N SER A 166 5.08 4.05 -17.73
CA SER A 166 6.19 3.91 -18.68
C SER A 166 7.47 3.33 -18.07
N TYR A 167 7.66 3.46 -16.76
CA TYR A 167 8.93 3.14 -16.09
C TYR A 167 8.78 2.40 -14.74
N SER A 168 7.62 1.78 -14.47
CA SER A 168 7.43 0.79 -13.39
C SER A 168 7.00 -0.55 -13.96
#